data_AF-W2TYM9-F1
#
_entry.id   AF-W2TYM9-F1
#
_cell.length_a   1.000
_cell.length_b   1.000
_cell.length_c   1.000
_cell.angle_alpha   90.00
_cell.angle_beta   90.00
_cell.angle_gamma   90.00
#
_symmetry.space_group_name_H-M   'P 1'
#
loop_
_entity.id
_entity.type
_entity.pdbx_description
1 polymer ?
#
loop_
_entity_poly.entity_id
_entity_poly.type
_entity_poly.pdbx_seq_one_letter_code
_entity_poly.pdbx_strand_id
1 'polypeptide(L)'
;MVLECAYNDYANAQQRFDIVSEFYGKEFVIFQSDKPRTLDEIVAEEPSKKKLIIQHLEEQIFTLVDKTTVRLSLCHRLLKDFICHCDSDQRTNLIDSLKDRIPELVHTPDGAYTAMKCIWNANTKDRKLIVKNFKDLAVKVAMEHYGHRVLMAVFDSVDDTVLVNKYITTELSNEMNKLILDSWGEKVIHYIVHPRDGRGMPKEEIDQLKEEFIPMDSQRLHLIEHPAGNFLLMAVLRCDQSLPEEQQLSVQIVNSLTKEELGSWICCNKGCHVLLKMLQCGSNIVREKIKDAVNMKQLKEYTFRGATLLVQELAKK
;
A
#
# COMPACT_ATOMS: atom_id res chain seq x y z
N MET A 1 -4.53 4.04 -30.02
CA MET A 1 -3.07 4.24 -30.20
C MET A 1 -2.74 5.64 -30.70
N VAL A 2 -3.28 6.10 -31.85
CA VAL A 2 -2.95 7.45 -32.37
C VAL A 2 -3.34 8.58 -31.40
N LEU A 3 -4.56 8.54 -30.84
CA LEU A 3 -5.02 9.57 -29.89
C LEU A 3 -4.20 9.58 -28.59
N GLU A 4 -3.86 8.41 -28.04
CA GLU A 4 -2.98 8.31 -26.86
C GLU A 4 -1.60 8.92 -27.13
N CYS A 5 -1.00 8.59 -28.28
CA CYS A 5 0.31 9.13 -28.65
C CYS A 5 0.26 10.66 -28.77
N ALA A 6 -0.80 11.20 -29.40
CA ALA A 6 -1.03 12.64 -29.43
C ALA A 6 -1.15 13.23 -28.02
N TYR A 7 -1.94 12.62 -27.14
CA TYR A 7 -2.19 13.09 -25.77
C TYR A 7 -0.93 13.05 -24.88
N ASN A 8 -0.20 11.95 -24.90
CA ASN A 8 0.90 11.68 -23.98
C ASN A 8 2.24 12.27 -24.46
N ASP A 9 2.54 12.17 -25.76
CA ASP A 9 3.89 12.45 -26.28
C ASP A 9 4.02 13.84 -26.91
N TYR A 10 2.91 14.41 -27.43
CA TYR A 10 2.95 15.63 -28.25
C TYR A 10 2.10 16.80 -27.73
N ALA A 11 0.98 16.52 -27.07
CA ALA A 11 0.03 17.55 -26.66
C ALA A 11 0.63 18.46 -25.56
N ASN A 12 0.40 19.75 -25.67
CA ASN A 12 0.62 20.69 -24.57
C ASN A 12 -0.55 20.65 -23.58
N ALA A 13 -0.50 21.47 -22.52
CA ALA A 13 -1.53 21.47 -21.48
C ALA A 13 -2.94 21.82 -22.01
N GLN A 14 -3.04 22.78 -22.94
CA GLN A 14 -4.31 23.16 -23.56
C GLN A 14 -4.84 22.04 -24.45
N GLN A 15 -3.99 21.47 -25.31
CA GLN A 15 -4.40 20.38 -26.19
C GLN A 15 -4.84 19.13 -25.41
N ARG A 16 -4.17 18.81 -24.29
CA ARG A 16 -4.61 17.72 -23.39
C ARG A 16 -5.98 18.01 -22.80
N PHE A 17 -6.21 19.24 -22.38
CA PHE A 17 -7.51 19.68 -21.89
C PHE A 17 -8.58 19.58 -22.98
N ASP A 18 -8.31 20.11 -24.17
CA ASP A 18 -9.25 20.04 -25.31
C ASP A 18 -9.62 18.58 -25.61
N ILE A 19 -8.63 17.68 -25.70
CA ILE A 19 -8.85 16.23 -25.93
C ILE A 19 -9.72 15.62 -24.82
N VAL A 20 -9.39 15.85 -23.55
CA VAL A 20 -10.13 15.28 -22.42
C VAL A 20 -11.55 15.82 -22.36
N SER A 21 -11.72 17.09 -22.70
CA SER A 21 -12.99 17.80 -22.60
C SER A 21 -14.05 17.31 -23.58
N GLU A 22 -13.64 16.76 -24.73
CA GLU A 22 -14.54 16.08 -25.67
C GLU A 22 -15.25 14.88 -25.03
N PHE A 23 -14.66 14.26 -23.99
CA PHE A 23 -15.26 13.14 -23.25
C PHE A 23 -16.23 13.58 -22.15
N TYR A 24 -16.37 14.89 -21.89
CA TYR A 24 -17.33 15.41 -20.90
C TYR A 24 -18.72 15.66 -21.49
N GLY A 25 -18.87 15.53 -22.82
CA GLY A 25 -20.15 15.63 -23.52
C GLY A 25 -20.40 17.00 -24.17
N LYS A 26 -21.47 17.09 -24.97
CA LYS A 26 -21.80 18.32 -25.73
C LYS A 26 -22.16 19.49 -24.82
N GLU A 27 -22.60 19.18 -23.62
CA GLU A 27 -22.85 20.10 -22.52
C GLU A 27 -21.58 20.88 -22.14
N PHE A 28 -20.40 20.33 -22.44
CA PHE A 28 -19.11 20.97 -22.25
C PHE A 28 -18.65 21.86 -23.41
N VAL A 29 -19.09 21.60 -24.65
CA VAL A 29 -18.63 22.31 -25.87
C VAL A 29 -18.90 23.82 -25.81
N ILE A 30 -19.87 24.26 -25.00
CA ILE A 30 -20.21 25.67 -24.78
C ILE A 30 -19.18 26.39 -23.88
N PHE A 31 -18.31 25.64 -23.18
CA PHE A 31 -17.35 26.15 -22.19
C PHE A 31 -15.90 26.09 -22.67
N GLN A 32 -15.68 26.12 -23.99
CA GLN A 32 -14.35 26.33 -24.56
C GLN A 32 -13.73 27.58 -23.93
N SER A 33 -12.66 27.35 -23.19
CA SER A 33 -11.90 28.35 -22.46
C SER A 33 -10.52 28.41 -23.09
N ASP A 34 -9.99 29.62 -23.26
CA ASP A 34 -8.62 29.86 -23.72
C ASP A 34 -7.56 29.37 -22.72
N LYS A 35 -7.99 28.83 -21.56
CA LYS A 35 -7.15 28.28 -20.50
C LYS A 35 -7.57 26.86 -20.11
N PRO A 36 -6.61 25.95 -19.86
CA PRO A 36 -6.90 24.61 -19.36
C PRO A 36 -7.50 24.69 -17.96
N ARG A 37 -8.51 23.86 -17.69
CA ARG A 37 -9.20 23.76 -16.40
C ARG A 37 -9.38 22.32 -15.95
N THR A 38 -9.49 22.08 -14.65
CA THR A 38 -9.84 20.75 -14.12
C THR A 38 -11.35 20.54 -14.09
N LEU A 39 -11.79 19.27 -14.01
CA LEU A 39 -13.22 18.99 -13.83
C LEU A 39 -13.75 19.55 -12.50
N ASP A 40 -12.93 19.61 -11.45
CA ASP A 40 -13.27 20.27 -10.19
C ASP A 40 -13.62 21.75 -10.40
N GLU A 41 -12.79 22.49 -11.15
CA GLU A 41 -13.03 23.90 -11.46
C GLU A 41 -14.32 24.08 -12.28
N ILE A 42 -14.52 23.23 -13.29
CA ILE A 42 -15.71 23.25 -14.15
C ILE A 42 -16.99 23.00 -13.33
N VAL A 43 -16.97 21.97 -12.47
CA VAL A 43 -18.12 21.60 -11.64
C VAL A 43 -18.37 22.64 -10.54
N ALA A 44 -17.33 23.31 -10.04
CA ALA A 44 -17.48 24.40 -9.07
C ALA A 44 -18.11 25.65 -9.70
N GLU A 45 -17.75 25.99 -10.94
CA GLU A 45 -18.36 27.08 -11.70
C GLU A 45 -19.82 26.77 -12.10
N GLU A 46 -20.09 25.54 -12.54
CA GLU A 46 -21.41 25.12 -13.05
C GLU A 46 -21.94 23.83 -12.39
N PRO A 47 -22.33 23.87 -11.10
CA PRO A 47 -22.76 22.68 -10.37
C PRO A 47 -23.98 21.98 -10.99
N SER A 48 -24.83 22.74 -11.69
CA SER A 48 -26.02 22.24 -12.37
C SER A 48 -25.71 21.24 -13.50
N LYS A 49 -24.51 21.32 -14.07
CA LYS A 49 -24.05 20.47 -15.18
C LYS A 49 -23.34 19.20 -14.74
N LYS A 50 -22.88 19.15 -13.48
CA LYS A 50 -22.14 18.01 -12.91
C LYS A 50 -22.79 16.67 -13.27
N LYS A 51 -24.09 16.53 -13.00
CA LYS A 51 -24.81 15.27 -13.21
C LYS A 51 -24.72 14.79 -14.66
N LEU A 52 -24.91 15.68 -15.63
CA LEU A 52 -24.86 15.35 -17.06
C LEU A 52 -23.44 14.98 -17.51
N ILE A 53 -22.43 15.74 -17.06
CA ILE A 53 -21.03 15.47 -17.39
C ILE A 53 -20.61 14.10 -16.85
N ILE A 54 -20.93 13.81 -15.59
CA ILE A 54 -20.56 12.53 -14.97
C ILE A 54 -21.30 11.36 -15.62
N GLN A 55 -22.57 11.53 -16.01
CA GLN A 55 -23.31 10.51 -16.76
C GLN A 55 -22.69 10.23 -18.13
N HIS A 56 -22.31 11.27 -18.88
CA HIS A 56 -21.67 11.07 -20.17
C HIS A 56 -20.29 10.43 -20.03
N LEU A 57 -19.50 10.89 -19.06
CA LEU A 57 -18.19 10.34 -18.77
C LEU A 57 -18.27 8.86 -18.35
N GLU A 58 -19.30 8.48 -17.59
CA GLU A 58 -19.61 7.09 -17.23
C GLU A 58 -19.77 6.22 -18.49
N GLU A 59 -20.64 6.62 -19.42
CA GLU A 59 -20.90 5.90 -20.67
C GLU A 59 -19.62 5.69 -21.50
N GLN A 60 -18.78 6.72 -21.58
CA GLN A 60 -17.49 6.63 -22.29
C GLN A 60 -16.53 5.69 -21.57
N ILE A 61 -16.41 5.79 -20.24
CA ILE A 61 -15.52 4.96 -19.43
C ILE A 61 -15.85 3.49 -19.56
N PHE A 62 -17.12 3.09 -19.41
CA PHE A 62 -17.48 1.67 -19.51
C PHE A 62 -17.21 1.11 -20.92
N THR A 63 -17.31 1.94 -21.95
CA THR A 63 -16.92 1.55 -23.33
C THR A 63 -15.40 1.37 -23.48
N LEU A 64 -14.59 2.10 -22.72
CA LEU A 64 -13.13 2.06 -22.75
C LEU A 64 -12.53 0.98 -21.84
N VAL A 65 -13.14 0.73 -20.68
CA VAL A 65 -12.66 -0.26 -19.72
C VAL A 65 -12.80 -1.67 -20.30
N ASP A 66 -13.80 -1.96 -21.12
CA ASP A 66 -13.99 -3.28 -21.74
C ASP A 66 -13.03 -3.61 -22.90
N LYS A 67 -12.10 -2.71 -23.22
CA LYS A 67 -11.09 -2.90 -24.27
C LYS A 67 -9.68 -2.91 -23.67
N THR A 68 -8.67 -3.18 -24.51
CA THR A 68 -7.24 -3.06 -24.12
C THR A 68 -6.79 -1.62 -23.84
N THR A 69 -7.71 -0.66 -23.92
CA THR A 69 -7.47 0.77 -23.70
C THR A 69 -7.35 1.15 -22.22
N VAL A 70 -7.70 0.25 -21.29
CA VAL A 70 -7.60 0.52 -19.85
C VAL A 70 -6.19 0.90 -19.40
N ARG A 71 -5.15 0.48 -20.13
CA ARG A 71 -3.72 0.75 -19.84
C ARG A 71 -3.23 2.13 -20.26
N LEU A 72 -4.05 2.90 -20.99
CA LEU A 72 -3.65 4.15 -21.63
C LEU A 72 -3.80 5.33 -20.67
N SER A 73 -2.85 6.25 -20.67
CA SER A 73 -2.83 7.41 -19.75
C SER A 73 -4.04 8.32 -19.93
N LEU A 74 -4.56 8.47 -21.15
CA LEU A 74 -5.81 9.20 -21.39
C LEU A 74 -6.99 8.52 -20.69
N CYS A 75 -7.08 7.18 -20.74
CA CYS A 75 -8.12 6.44 -20.04
C CYS A 75 -8.01 6.64 -18.52
N HIS A 76 -6.80 6.59 -17.98
CA HIS A 76 -6.55 6.84 -16.56
C HIS A 76 -6.97 8.25 -16.13
N ARG A 77 -6.75 9.26 -16.99
CA ARG A 77 -7.19 10.62 -16.73
C ARG A 77 -8.71 10.71 -16.60
N LEU A 78 -9.44 10.12 -17.54
CA LEU A 78 -10.91 10.06 -17.52
C LEU A 78 -11.43 9.31 -16.29
N LEU A 79 -10.81 8.18 -15.96
CA LEU A 79 -11.12 7.39 -14.77
C LEU A 79 -10.97 8.19 -13.48
N LYS A 80 -9.89 8.97 -13.36
CA LYS A 80 -9.66 9.84 -12.20
C LYS A 80 -10.74 10.92 -12.10
N ASP A 81 -11.06 11.58 -13.21
CA ASP A 81 -12.10 12.61 -13.23
C ASP A 81 -13.45 12.04 -12.82
N PHE A 82 -13.79 10.84 -13.28
CA PHE A 82 -15.03 10.17 -12.90
C PHE A 82 -15.05 9.75 -11.42
N ILE A 83 -14.01 9.05 -10.94
CA ILE A 83 -14.01 8.50 -9.56
C ILE A 83 -14.03 9.61 -8.50
N CYS A 84 -13.50 10.79 -8.78
CA CYS A 84 -13.56 11.97 -7.89
C CYS A 84 -14.96 12.59 -7.76
N HIS A 85 -15.88 12.31 -8.68
CA HIS A 85 -17.17 12.99 -8.74
C HIS A 85 -18.39 12.08 -8.79
N CYS A 86 -18.19 10.79 -9.02
CA CYS A 86 -19.23 9.77 -9.06
C CYS A 86 -19.93 9.61 -7.70
N ASP A 87 -21.19 9.18 -7.73
CA ASP A 87 -21.90 8.76 -6.53
C ASP A 87 -21.49 7.36 -6.06
N SER A 88 -22.10 6.87 -4.98
CA SER A 88 -21.75 5.57 -4.39
C SER A 88 -22.09 4.38 -5.29
N ASP A 89 -23.15 4.47 -6.08
CA ASP A 89 -23.61 3.38 -6.95
C ASP A 89 -22.70 3.31 -8.18
N GLN A 90 -22.45 4.46 -8.80
CA GLN A 90 -21.49 4.62 -9.88
C GLN A 90 -20.08 4.14 -9.49
N ARG A 91 -19.61 4.49 -8.28
CA ARG A 91 -18.32 4.00 -7.76
C ARG A 91 -18.28 2.49 -7.62
N THR A 92 -19.37 1.89 -7.13
CA THR A 92 -19.47 0.43 -6.98
C THR A 92 -19.42 -0.26 -8.33
N ASN A 93 -20.15 0.25 -9.34
CA ASN A 93 -20.14 -0.28 -10.70
C ASN A 93 -18.75 -0.16 -11.34
N LEU A 94 -18.07 0.96 -11.14
CA LEU A 94 -16.72 1.18 -11.64
C LEU A 94 -15.72 0.16 -11.06
N ILE A 95 -15.80 -0.07 -9.74
CA ILE A 95 -14.97 -1.07 -9.06
C ILE A 95 -15.26 -2.47 -9.64
N ASP A 96 -16.53 -2.81 -9.88
CA ASP A 96 -16.90 -4.10 -10.45
C ASP A 96 -16.25 -4.33 -11.82
N SER A 97 -16.20 -3.31 -12.68
CA SER A 97 -15.55 -3.38 -14.00
C SER A 97 -14.02 -3.35 -13.97
N LEU A 98 -13.41 -2.79 -12.93
CA LEU A 98 -11.95 -2.61 -12.84
C LEU A 98 -11.23 -3.62 -11.95
N LYS A 99 -11.91 -4.30 -11.02
CA LYS A 99 -11.27 -5.15 -10.00
C LYS A 99 -10.34 -6.24 -10.55
N ASP A 100 -10.60 -6.72 -11.76
CA ASP A 100 -9.76 -7.72 -12.43
C ASP A 100 -8.52 -7.13 -13.12
N ARG A 101 -8.49 -5.81 -13.30
CA ARG A 101 -7.53 -5.10 -14.13
C ARG A 101 -6.77 -4.01 -13.37
N ILE A 102 -6.95 -3.89 -12.05
CA ILE A 102 -6.24 -2.89 -11.22
C ILE A 102 -4.72 -2.82 -11.49
N PRO A 103 -3.97 -3.95 -11.62
CA PRO A 103 -2.54 -3.89 -11.94
C PRO A 103 -2.20 -3.20 -13.26
N GLU A 104 -3.15 -3.11 -14.19
CA GLU A 104 -2.97 -2.47 -15.51
C GLU A 104 -3.00 -0.93 -15.44
N LEU A 105 -3.41 -0.33 -14.32
CA LEU A 105 -3.55 1.13 -14.17
C LEU A 105 -2.35 1.77 -13.44
N VAL A 106 -1.58 0.97 -12.71
CA VAL A 106 -0.72 1.46 -11.61
C VAL A 106 0.51 2.24 -12.06
N HIS A 107 0.86 2.21 -13.35
CA HIS A 107 2.09 2.78 -13.91
C HIS A 107 2.00 4.29 -14.24
N THR A 108 0.86 4.94 -13.98
CA THR A 108 0.67 6.39 -14.19
C THR A 108 0.15 7.06 -12.92
N PRO A 109 0.32 8.38 -12.73
CA PRO A 109 -0.16 9.04 -11.52
C PRO A 109 -1.68 8.95 -11.36
N ASP A 110 -2.42 9.19 -12.45
CA ASP A 110 -3.89 9.18 -12.43
C ASP A 110 -4.47 7.75 -12.33
N GLY A 111 -3.80 6.77 -12.92
CA GLY A 111 -4.19 5.36 -12.84
C GLY A 111 -3.91 4.76 -11.48
N ALA A 112 -2.76 5.07 -10.86
CA ALA A 112 -2.46 4.67 -9.49
C ALA A 112 -3.43 5.31 -8.49
N TYR A 113 -3.77 6.60 -8.66
CA TYR A 113 -4.80 7.25 -7.84
C TYR A 113 -6.17 6.56 -7.96
N THR A 114 -6.62 6.28 -9.19
CA THR A 114 -7.85 5.51 -9.43
C THR A 114 -7.79 4.14 -8.76
N ALA A 115 -6.68 3.41 -8.92
CA ALA A 115 -6.49 2.10 -8.30
C ALA A 115 -6.60 2.15 -6.76
N MET A 116 -5.95 3.13 -6.12
CA MET A 116 -6.05 3.34 -4.67
C MET A 116 -7.50 3.59 -4.23
N LYS A 117 -8.21 4.50 -4.92
CA LYS A 117 -9.63 4.79 -4.64
C LYS A 117 -10.51 3.55 -4.83
N CYS A 118 -10.28 2.74 -5.86
CA CYS A 118 -10.98 1.47 -6.04
C CYS A 118 -10.72 0.50 -4.88
N ILE A 119 -9.47 0.33 -4.45
CA ILE A 119 -9.10 -0.57 -3.34
C ILE A 119 -9.75 -0.14 -2.03
N TRP A 120 -9.66 1.15 -1.70
CA TRP A 120 -10.24 1.72 -0.49
C TRP A 120 -11.76 1.57 -0.44
N ASN A 121 -12.44 1.72 -1.57
CA ASN A 121 -13.90 1.65 -1.66
C ASN A 121 -14.45 0.24 -1.99
N ALA A 122 -13.60 -0.72 -2.35
CA ALA A 122 -14.01 -2.08 -2.66
C ALA A 122 -14.50 -2.82 -1.40
N ASN A 123 -15.49 -3.68 -1.58
CA ASN A 123 -15.90 -4.61 -0.53
C ASN A 123 -14.85 -5.71 -0.28
N THR A 124 -15.00 -6.48 0.80
CA THR A 124 -14.06 -7.54 1.16
C THR A 124 -13.84 -8.58 0.06
N LYS A 125 -14.88 -8.95 -0.70
CA LYS A 125 -14.78 -9.94 -1.77
C LYS A 125 -13.92 -9.42 -2.92
N ASP A 126 -14.16 -8.18 -3.35
CA ASP A 126 -13.45 -7.58 -4.46
C ASP A 126 -12.00 -7.23 -4.09
N ARG A 127 -11.72 -6.77 -2.85
CA ARG A 127 -10.34 -6.60 -2.36
C ARG A 127 -9.52 -7.89 -2.44
N LYS A 128 -10.13 -9.05 -2.13
CA LYS A 128 -9.44 -10.35 -2.26
C LYS A 128 -9.10 -10.69 -3.71
N LEU A 129 -9.97 -10.32 -4.66
CA LEU A 129 -9.72 -10.53 -6.08
C LEU A 129 -8.60 -9.62 -6.57
N ILE A 130 -8.65 -8.32 -6.23
CA ILE A 130 -7.62 -7.34 -6.55
C ILE A 130 -6.24 -7.81 -6.06
N VAL A 131 -6.12 -8.25 -4.80
CA VAL A 131 -4.84 -8.75 -4.24
C VAL A 131 -4.31 -9.96 -5.01
N LYS A 132 -5.17 -10.87 -5.46
CA LYS A 132 -4.74 -12.05 -6.25
C LYS A 132 -4.20 -11.64 -7.62
N ASN A 133 -4.72 -10.56 -8.20
CA ASN A 133 -4.27 -10.08 -9.51
C ASN A 133 -2.88 -9.44 -9.47
N PHE A 134 -2.35 -9.11 -8.30
CA PHE A 134 -0.96 -8.69 -8.12
C PHE A 134 0.05 -9.85 -8.05
N LYS A 135 -0.40 -11.11 -8.09
CA LYS A 135 0.49 -12.26 -8.11
C LYS A 135 1.50 -12.15 -9.27
N ASP A 136 2.76 -12.46 -8.98
CA ASP A 136 3.90 -12.39 -9.90
C ASP A 136 4.23 -10.97 -10.39
N LEU A 137 3.55 -9.93 -9.87
CA LEU A 137 3.73 -8.53 -10.23
C LEU A 137 4.17 -7.67 -9.04
N ALA A 138 4.08 -8.16 -7.80
CA ALA A 138 4.23 -7.35 -6.59
C ALA A 138 5.59 -6.63 -6.53
N VAL A 139 6.68 -7.33 -6.85
CA VAL A 139 8.04 -6.74 -6.84
C VAL A 139 8.17 -5.65 -7.91
N LYS A 140 7.62 -5.87 -9.11
CA LYS A 140 7.65 -4.88 -10.17
C LYS A 140 6.88 -3.62 -9.76
N VAL A 141 5.65 -3.80 -9.27
CA VAL A 141 4.79 -2.70 -8.83
C VAL A 141 5.41 -1.93 -7.67
N ALA A 142 6.09 -2.61 -6.74
CA ALA A 142 6.79 -1.96 -5.64
C ALA A 142 7.93 -1.02 -6.08
N MET A 143 8.57 -1.32 -7.21
CA MET A 143 9.66 -0.52 -7.77
C MET A 143 9.18 0.56 -8.77
N GLU A 144 7.88 0.69 -8.98
CA GLU A 144 7.32 1.71 -9.88
C GLU A 144 7.03 3.03 -9.13
N HIS A 145 7.31 4.16 -9.80
CA HIS A 145 7.07 5.50 -9.28
C HIS A 145 5.62 5.73 -8.83
N TYR A 146 4.63 5.12 -9.47
CA TYR A 146 3.23 5.27 -9.03
C TYR A 146 2.67 3.98 -8.43
N GLY A 147 3.15 2.82 -8.90
CA GLY A 147 2.69 1.52 -8.44
C GLY A 147 2.93 1.25 -6.96
N HIS A 148 4.04 1.75 -6.39
CA HIS A 148 4.36 1.55 -4.99
C HIS A 148 3.24 2.04 -4.05
N ARG A 149 2.58 3.15 -4.41
CA ARG A 149 1.47 3.74 -3.65
C ARG A 149 0.24 2.83 -3.62
N VAL A 150 0.02 2.07 -4.68
CA VAL A 150 -1.09 1.10 -4.77
C VAL A 150 -0.88 -0.07 -3.80
N LEU A 151 0.35 -0.54 -3.63
CA LEU A 151 0.66 -1.56 -2.61
C LEU A 151 0.48 -1.01 -1.20
N MET A 152 0.83 0.26 -0.96
CA MET A 152 0.56 0.92 0.33
C MET A 152 -0.94 0.99 0.62
N ALA A 153 -1.77 1.31 -0.37
CA ALA A 153 -3.23 1.28 -0.24
C ALA A 153 -3.77 -0.13 0.06
N VAL A 154 -3.15 -1.19 -0.50
CA VAL A 154 -3.48 -2.58 -0.14
C VAL A 154 -3.14 -2.87 1.32
N PHE A 155 -1.95 -2.46 1.80
CA PHE A 155 -1.56 -2.66 3.19
C PHE A 155 -2.45 -1.92 4.19
N ASP A 156 -2.95 -0.74 3.82
CA ASP A 156 -3.84 0.05 4.67
C ASP A 156 -5.25 -0.55 4.79
N SER A 157 -5.76 -1.22 3.75
CA SER A 157 -7.21 -1.49 3.63
C SER A 157 -7.63 -2.95 3.54
N VAL A 158 -6.69 -3.90 3.42
CA VAL A 158 -7.01 -5.32 3.30
C VAL A 158 -6.82 -6.06 4.62
N ASP A 159 -7.93 -6.40 5.27
CA ASP A 159 -7.93 -7.14 6.55
C ASP A 159 -7.41 -8.58 6.43
N ASP A 160 -7.52 -9.21 5.25
CA ASP A 160 -7.06 -10.59 5.00
C ASP A 160 -5.53 -10.63 4.82
N THR A 161 -4.81 -10.45 5.93
CA THR A 161 -3.34 -10.36 5.92
C THR A 161 -2.68 -11.68 5.51
N VAL A 162 -3.36 -12.82 5.64
CA VAL A 162 -2.87 -14.11 5.14
C VAL A 162 -2.83 -14.12 3.62
N LEU A 163 -3.87 -13.58 2.98
CA LEU A 163 -3.91 -13.39 1.53
C LEU A 163 -2.84 -12.41 1.05
N VAL A 164 -2.72 -11.25 1.71
CA VAL A 164 -1.68 -10.25 1.38
C VAL A 164 -0.29 -10.86 1.52
N ASN A 165 -0.06 -11.64 2.59
CA ASN A 165 1.23 -12.31 2.77
C ASN A 165 1.52 -13.30 1.64
N LYS A 166 0.53 -14.09 1.21
CA LYS A 166 0.67 -15.10 0.16
C LYS A 166 1.03 -14.50 -1.20
N TYR A 167 0.39 -13.41 -1.60
CA TYR A 167 0.47 -12.87 -2.96
C TYR A 167 1.37 -11.65 -3.11
N ILE A 168 1.66 -10.92 -2.01
CA ILE A 168 2.44 -9.69 -2.07
C ILE A 168 3.67 -9.81 -1.17
N THR A 169 3.50 -9.97 0.15
CA THR A 169 4.63 -9.89 1.09
C THR A 169 5.66 -10.99 0.87
N THR A 170 5.25 -12.21 0.49
CA THR A 170 6.18 -13.31 0.19
C THR A 170 7.05 -12.99 -1.02
N GLU A 171 6.47 -12.44 -2.08
CA GLU A 171 7.22 -12.04 -3.28
C GLU A 171 8.22 -10.92 -2.95
N LEU A 172 7.77 -9.89 -2.21
CA LEU A 172 8.65 -8.81 -1.75
C LEU A 172 9.80 -9.34 -0.87
N SER A 173 9.50 -10.29 0.02
CA SER A 173 10.51 -10.88 0.92
C SER A 173 11.58 -11.66 0.17
N ASN A 174 11.20 -12.36 -0.91
CA ASN A 174 12.14 -13.12 -1.73
C ASN A 174 13.10 -12.22 -2.51
N GLU A 175 12.67 -11.00 -2.85
CA GLU A 175 13.45 -10.02 -3.62
C GLU A 175 13.89 -8.81 -2.76
N MET A 176 14.03 -9.00 -1.45
CA MET A 176 14.33 -7.93 -0.49
C MET A 176 15.58 -7.11 -0.87
N ASN A 177 16.67 -7.78 -1.25
CA ASN A 177 17.92 -7.13 -1.65
C ASN A 177 17.75 -6.18 -2.84
N LYS A 178 16.84 -6.53 -3.77
CA LYS A 178 16.53 -5.70 -4.92
C LYS A 178 15.69 -4.48 -4.51
N LEU A 179 14.71 -4.68 -3.63
CA LEU A 179 13.79 -3.63 -3.19
C LEU A 179 14.48 -2.56 -2.35
N ILE A 180 15.33 -2.95 -1.40
CA ILE A 180 16.02 -1.98 -0.53
C ILE A 180 17.03 -1.09 -1.26
N LEU A 181 17.45 -1.49 -2.47
CA LEU A 181 18.35 -0.72 -3.33
C LEU A 181 17.61 0.12 -4.38
N ASP A 182 16.28 -0.02 -4.46
CA ASP A 182 15.43 0.69 -5.41
C ASP A 182 14.76 1.89 -4.76
N SER A 183 14.74 3.04 -5.46
CA SER A 183 14.22 4.31 -4.93
C SER A 183 12.72 4.30 -4.58
N TRP A 184 11.95 3.35 -5.13
CA TRP A 184 10.53 3.18 -4.82
C TRP A 184 10.31 1.92 -3.97
N GLY A 185 11.05 0.86 -4.26
CA GLY A 185 11.03 -0.39 -3.51
C GLY A 185 11.34 -0.19 -2.03
N GLU A 186 12.35 0.63 -1.69
CA GLU A 186 12.72 0.90 -0.30
C GLU A 186 11.57 1.55 0.48
N LYS A 187 10.75 2.39 -0.19
CA LYS A 187 9.60 3.07 0.42
C LYS A 187 8.50 2.08 0.76
N VAL A 188 8.25 1.08 -0.10
CA VAL A 188 7.30 0.00 0.19
C VAL A 188 7.75 -0.79 1.41
N ILE A 189 9.04 -1.14 1.48
CA ILE A 189 9.59 -1.85 2.64
C ILE A 189 9.47 -0.99 3.91
N HIS A 190 9.85 0.29 3.83
CA HIS A 190 9.70 1.23 4.93
C HIS A 190 8.24 1.33 5.39
N TYR A 191 7.28 1.43 4.47
CA TYR A 191 5.87 1.59 4.79
C TYR A 191 5.27 0.39 5.52
N ILE A 192 5.74 -0.83 5.22
CA ILE A 192 5.31 -2.04 5.94
C ILE A 192 5.79 -2.02 7.41
N VAL A 193 6.95 -1.41 7.68
CA VAL A 193 7.53 -1.32 9.03
C VAL A 193 6.96 -0.12 9.80
N HIS A 194 6.92 1.05 9.17
CA HIS A 194 6.49 2.32 9.74
C HIS A 194 5.53 3.03 8.78
N PRO A 195 4.24 2.66 8.77
CA PRO A 195 3.27 3.26 7.85
C PRO A 195 3.08 4.75 8.18
N ARG A 196 3.08 5.58 7.14
CA ARG A 196 2.80 7.04 7.19
C ARG A 196 3.75 7.86 8.09
N ASP A 197 4.96 7.40 8.29
CA ASP A 197 5.93 7.96 9.24
C ASP A 197 6.71 9.19 8.72
N GLY A 198 6.55 9.58 7.46
CA GLY A 198 7.19 10.81 6.93
C GLY A 198 8.66 10.65 6.54
N ARG A 199 9.36 9.67 7.12
CA ARG A 199 10.75 9.37 6.77
C ARG A 199 10.82 8.70 5.39
N GLY A 200 11.63 9.24 4.50
CA GLY A 200 11.84 8.70 3.14
C GLY A 200 10.69 8.92 2.15
N MET A 201 9.61 9.62 2.53
CA MET A 201 8.49 9.92 1.62
C MET A 201 8.07 11.40 1.73
N PRO A 202 7.84 12.09 0.59
CA PRO A 202 7.28 13.43 0.58
C PRO A 202 5.95 13.51 1.33
N LYS A 203 5.69 14.66 1.96
CA LYS A 203 4.47 14.88 2.74
C LYS A 203 3.22 14.73 1.88
N GLU A 204 3.29 15.17 0.63
CA GLU A 204 2.19 15.10 -0.34
C GLU A 204 1.78 13.66 -0.64
N GLU A 205 2.73 12.72 -0.73
CA GLU A 205 2.43 11.29 -0.94
C GLU A 205 1.74 10.69 0.28
N ILE A 206 2.15 11.08 1.47
CA ILE A 206 1.51 10.64 2.73
C ILE A 206 0.11 11.21 2.86
N ASP A 207 -0.06 12.48 2.52
CA ASP A 207 -1.36 13.14 2.59
C ASP A 207 -2.33 12.51 1.57
N GLN A 208 -1.85 12.13 0.38
CA GLN A 208 -2.64 11.35 -0.57
C GLN A 208 -3.11 10.00 -0.01
N LEU A 209 -2.28 9.28 0.77
CA LEU A 209 -2.66 8.03 1.43
C LEU A 209 -3.68 8.23 2.58
N LYS A 210 -3.89 9.47 3.04
CA LYS A 210 -4.92 9.79 4.06
C LYS A 210 -6.31 10.02 3.44
N GLU A 211 -6.42 10.19 2.12
CA GLU A 211 -7.62 10.74 1.48
C GLU A 211 -8.84 9.81 1.34
N GLU A 212 -8.85 8.57 1.83
CA GLU A 212 -10.12 7.83 2.13
C GLU A 212 -9.84 6.41 2.67
N PHE A 213 -9.46 6.29 3.94
CA PHE A 213 -9.68 5.05 4.73
C PHE A 213 -9.70 5.36 6.23
N ILE A 214 -10.86 5.13 6.88
CA ILE A 214 -11.00 5.01 8.34
C ILE A 214 -12.02 3.92 8.67
N PRO A 215 -11.58 2.73 9.14
CA PRO A 215 -12.36 1.91 10.05
C PRO A 215 -11.52 1.44 11.26
N MET A 216 -12.06 1.67 12.47
CA MET A 216 -11.46 1.39 13.79
C MET A 216 -10.08 2.02 14.04
N ASP A 217 -10.09 3.30 14.42
CA ASP A 217 -8.98 3.93 15.14
C ASP A 217 -8.94 3.44 16.60
N SER A 218 -7.82 2.81 16.97
CA SER A 218 -7.34 2.72 18.35
C SER A 218 -5.81 2.81 18.39
N GLN A 219 -5.28 3.93 17.90
CA GLN A 219 -3.95 4.51 18.15
C GLN A 219 -2.72 3.57 18.08
N ARG A 220 -2.10 3.49 16.88
CA ARG A 220 -0.71 3.05 16.60
C ARG A 220 -0.23 1.78 17.32
N LEU A 221 -0.41 0.63 16.66
CA LEU A 221 0.22 -0.62 17.08
C LEU A 221 1.75 -0.53 16.93
N HIS A 222 2.47 -1.01 17.94
CA HIS A 222 3.92 -1.20 17.89
C HIS A 222 4.29 -2.19 16.75
N LEU A 223 5.43 -2.01 16.07
CA LEU A 223 5.89 -2.83 14.91
C LEU A 223 5.71 -4.35 15.11
N ILE A 224 5.84 -4.77 16.35
CA ILE A 224 5.79 -6.16 16.79
C ILE A 224 4.38 -6.73 16.81
N GLU A 225 3.40 -5.89 17.11
CA GLU A 225 2.00 -6.27 17.17
C GLU A 225 1.32 -6.10 15.82
N HIS A 226 1.90 -5.26 14.94
CA HIS A 226 1.42 -5.08 13.58
C HIS A 226 1.41 -6.42 12.82
N PRO A 227 0.27 -6.83 12.23
CA PRO A 227 0.16 -8.09 11.50
C PRO A 227 1.22 -8.26 10.41
N ALA A 228 1.39 -7.25 9.54
CA ALA A 228 2.40 -7.25 8.47
C ALA A 228 3.84 -6.98 8.97
N GLY A 229 4.05 -5.95 9.81
CA GLY A 229 5.34 -5.62 10.42
C GLY A 229 6.01 -6.80 11.14
N ASN A 230 5.24 -7.62 11.85
CA ASN A 230 5.76 -8.83 12.50
C ASN A 230 6.33 -9.86 11.50
N PHE A 231 5.67 -10.09 10.36
CA PHE A 231 6.18 -11.03 9.36
C PHE A 231 7.47 -10.54 8.72
N LEU A 232 7.54 -9.24 8.41
CA LEU A 232 8.74 -8.63 7.85
C LEU A 232 9.90 -8.64 8.85
N LEU A 233 9.65 -8.24 10.10
CA LEU A 233 10.64 -8.31 11.18
C LEU A 233 11.18 -9.74 11.35
N MET A 234 10.30 -10.73 11.33
CA MET A 234 10.68 -12.15 11.42
C MET A 234 11.41 -12.67 10.17
N ALA A 235 11.24 -12.03 9.01
CA ALA A 235 11.98 -12.33 7.79
C ALA A 235 13.39 -11.75 7.86
N VAL A 236 13.52 -10.46 8.21
CA VAL A 236 14.82 -9.77 8.33
C VAL A 236 15.68 -10.44 9.41
N LEU A 237 15.10 -10.80 10.56
CA LEU A 237 15.83 -11.50 11.63
C LEU A 237 16.42 -12.84 11.18
N ARG A 238 15.88 -13.51 10.14
CA ARG A 238 16.50 -14.75 9.61
C ARG A 238 17.83 -14.48 8.94
N CYS A 239 18.02 -13.28 8.39
CA CYS A 239 19.23 -12.89 7.69
C CYS A 239 20.38 -12.58 8.66
N ASP A 240 20.11 -12.33 9.95
CA ASP A 240 21.15 -11.99 10.93
C ASP A 240 22.30 -13.02 10.98
N GLN A 241 21.99 -14.32 10.89
CA GLN A 241 23.02 -15.38 10.89
C GLN A 241 24.01 -15.29 9.72
N SER A 242 23.61 -14.64 8.62
CA SER A 242 24.44 -14.44 7.43
C SER A 242 25.16 -13.09 7.40
N LEU A 243 24.95 -12.23 8.40
CA LEU A 243 25.49 -10.88 8.45
C LEU A 243 26.55 -10.75 9.56
N PRO A 244 27.57 -9.86 9.38
CA PRO A 244 28.46 -9.46 10.46
C PRO A 244 27.67 -8.92 11.66
N GLU A 245 28.14 -9.17 12.88
CA GLU A 245 27.41 -8.86 14.13
C GLU A 245 26.95 -7.39 14.22
N GLU A 246 27.77 -6.44 13.76
CA GLU A 246 27.45 -5.01 13.71
C GLU A 246 26.29 -4.63 12.77
N GLN A 247 26.00 -5.48 11.78
CA GLN A 247 24.96 -5.30 10.77
C GLN A 247 23.68 -6.09 11.10
N GLN A 248 23.68 -6.91 12.16
CA GLN A 248 22.53 -7.72 12.55
C GLN A 248 21.43 -6.85 13.15
N LEU A 249 20.19 -7.05 12.69
CA LEU A 249 19.03 -6.31 13.19
C LEU A 249 18.81 -6.59 14.67
N SER A 250 18.95 -7.84 15.11
CA SER A 250 18.77 -8.21 16.52
C SER A 250 19.77 -7.51 17.45
N VAL A 251 21.01 -7.30 17.00
CA VAL A 251 22.04 -6.56 17.75
C VAL A 251 21.66 -5.10 17.89
N GLN A 252 21.19 -4.47 16.81
CA GLN A 252 20.73 -3.09 16.86
C GLN A 252 19.50 -2.93 17.76
N ILE A 253 18.56 -3.88 17.73
CA ILE A 253 17.37 -3.87 18.60
C ILE A 253 17.77 -3.90 20.08
N VAL A 254 18.62 -4.84 20.51
CA VAL A 254 19.00 -4.97 21.94
C VAL A 254 19.97 -3.87 22.42
N ASN A 255 20.57 -3.12 21.50
CA ASN A 255 21.40 -1.97 21.82
C ASN A 255 20.59 -0.67 21.89
N SER A 256 19.51 -0.57 21.12
CA SER A 256 18.68 0.63 21.05
C SER A 256 17.60 0.68 22.13
N LEU A 257 17.10 -0.48 22.57
CA LEU A 257 16.02 -0.56 23.55
C LEU A 257 16.56 -0.72 24.97
N THR A 258 15.85 -0.13 25.93
CA THR A 258 16.08 -0.39 27.35
C THR A 258 15.67 -1.83 27.71
N LYS A 259 16.16 -2.29 28.87
CA LYS A 259 15.84 -3.60 29.42
C LYS A 259 14.33 -3.75 29.65
N GLU A 260 13.70 -2.71 30.18
CA GLU A 260 12.27 -2.65 30.47
C GLU A 260 11.43 -2.68 29.19
N GLU A 261 11.82 -1.92 28.16
CA GLU A 261 11.15 -1.92 26.86
C GLU A 261 11.24 -3.28 26.18
N LEU A 262 12.44 -3.88 26.13
CA LEU A 262 12.65 -5.20 25.53
C LEU A 262 11.88 -6.30 26.30
N GLY A 263 11.88 -6.22 27.63
CA GLY A 263 11.16 -7.14 28.50
C GLY A 263 9.64 -7.05 28.33
N SER A 264 9.10 -5.85 28.03
CA SER A 264 7.66 -5.63 27.84
C SER A 264 7.04 -6.42 26.69
N TRP A 265 7.86 -6.87 25.72
CA TRP A 265 7.39 -7.61 24.54
C TRP A 265 6.80 -8.98 24.88
N ILE A 266 7.04 -9.50 26.10
CA ILE A 266 6.42 -10.74 26.56
C ILE A 266 4.90 -10.63 26.75
N CYS A 267 4.38 -9.40 26.84
CA CYS A 267 2.96 -9.15 27.09
C CYS A 267 2.06 -9.52 25.90
N CYS A 268 2.62 -9.78 24.71
CA CYS A 268 1.86 -10.15 23.53
C CYS A 268 2.45 -11.36 22.77
N ASN A 269 1.57 -12.11 22.10
CA ASN A 269 1.95 -13.35 21.43
C ASN A 269 3.00 -13.16 20.33
N LYS A 270 2.89 -12.06 19.56
CA LYS A 270 3.84 -11.73 18.49
C LYS A 270 5.20 -11.29 19.03
N GLY A 271 5.23 -10.53 20.13
CA GLY A 271 6.47 -10.13 20.79
C GLY A 271 7.26 -11.34 21.30
N CYS A 272 6.58 -12.32 21.91
CA CYS A 272 7.23 -13.57 22.29
C CYS A 272 7.83 -14.31 21.08
N HIS A 273 7.18 -14.29 19.91
CA HIS A 273 7.73 -14.88 18.69
C HIS A 273 8.95 -14.14 18.14
N VAL A 274 8.97 -12.81 18.24
CA VAL A 274 10.14 -11.99 17.85
C VAL A 274 11.33 -12.30 18.78
N LEU A 275 11.12 -12.28 20.10
CA LEU A 275 12.16 -12.62 21.07
C LEU A 275 12.68 -14.04 20.88
N LEU A 276 11.77 -15.00 20.66
CA LEU A 276 12.13 -16.38 20.35
C LEU A 276 12.99 -16.46 19.08
N LYS A 277 12.64 -15.69 18.04
CA LYS A 277 13.41 -15.68 16.80
C LYS A 277 14.79 -15.09 17.02
N MET A 278 14.90 -13.95 17.70
CA MET A 278 16.17 -13.33 18.07
C MET A 278 17.05 -14.27 18.90
N LEU A 279 16.47 -15.06 19.82
CA LEU A 279 17.21 -16.09 20.55
C LEU A 279 17.73 -17.20 19.63
N GLN A 280 17.01 -17.55 18.57
CA GLN A 280 17.43 -18.62 17.64
C GLN A 280 18.50 -18.16 16.65
N CYS A 281 18.36 -16.94 16.10
CA CYS A 281 19.22 -16.43 15.03
C CYS A 281 20.26 -15.40 15.47
N GLY A 282 20.07 -14.73 16.60
CA GLY A 282 20.95 -13.68 17.09
C GLY A 282 22.23 -14.23 17.72
N SER A 283 23.22 -13.33 17.82
CA SER A 283 24.51 -13.59 18.43
C SER A 283 24.44 -13.81 19.95
N ASN A 284 25.58 -14.15 20.57
CA ASN A 284 25.63 -14.39 22.02
C ASN A 284 25.23 -13.15 22.83
N ILE A 285 25.58 -11.94 22.36
CA ILE A 285 25.23 -10.68 23.02
C ILE A 285 23.70 -10.52 23.08
N VAL A 286 23.02 -10.82 21.98
CA VAL A 286 21.56 -10.77 21.87
C VAL A 286 20.92 -11.75 22.85
N ARG A 287 21.43 -12.98 22.93
CA ARG A 287 20.92 -14.03 23.83
C ARG A 287 21.02 -13.61 25.29
N GLU A 288 22.16 -13.09 25.71
CA GLU A 288 22.37 -12.66 27.10
C GLU A 288 21.50 -11.45 27.46
N LYS A 289 21.38 -10.46 26.56
CA LYS A 289 20.51 -9.30 26.79
C LYS A 289 19.02 -9.67 26.87
N ILE A 290 18.55 -10.61 26.05
CA ILE A 290 17.17 -11.09 26.14
C ILE A 290 16.94 -11.85 27.45
N LYS A 291 17.85 -12.74 27.84
CA LYS A 291 17.76 -13.48 29.11
C LYS A 291 17.72 -12.53 30.31
N ASP A 292 18.50 -11.46 30.28
CA ASP A 292 18.52 -10.45 31.35
C ASP A 292 17.22 -9.63 31.38
N ALA A 293 16.65 -9.29 30.22
CA ALA A 293 15.44 -8.45 30.10
C ALA A 293 14.13 -9.18 30.39
N VAL A 294 14.04 -10.48 30.11
CA VAL A 294 12.78 -11.24 30.23
C VAL A 294 12.48 -11.65 31.68
N ASN A 295 11.35 -11.19 32.21
CA ASN A 295 10.85 -11.66 33.50
C ASN A 295 10.21 -13.05 33.38
N MET A 296 10.96 -14.09 33.73
CA MET A 296 10.50 -15.48 33.66
C MET A 296 9.29 -15.83 34.54
N LYS A 297 9.03 -15.07 35.62
CA LYS A 297 7.83 -15.30 36.46
C LYS A 297 6.59 -14.82 35.70
N GLN A 298 6.64 -13.59 35.20
CA GLN A 298 5.55 -12.98 34.43
C GLN A 298 5.30 -13.72 33.10
N LEU A 299 6.36 -14.14 32.39
CA LEU A 299 6.21 -14.86 31.12
C LEU A 299 5.43 -16.18 31.27
N LYS A 300 5.56 -16.88 32.40
CA LYS A 300 4.86 -18.13 32.69
C LYS A 300 3.37 -17.96 32.99
N GLU A 301 2.92 -16.73 33.25
CA GLU A 301 1.49 -16.43 33.48
C GLU A 301 0.71 -16.38 32.16
N TYR A 302 1.39 -16.14 31.03
CA TYR A 302 0.77 -16.10 29.71
C TYR A 302 0.59 -17.51 29.12
N THR A 303 -0.60 -17.77 28.57
CA THR A 303 -1.00 -19.08 28.04
C THR A 303 -0.96 -19.19 26.51
N PHE A 304 -0.70 -18.08 25.81
CA PHE A 304 -0.63 -18.07 24.35
C PHE A 304 0.64 -18.74 23.82
N ARG A 305 0.57 -19.27 22.60
CA ARG A 305 1.59 -20.16 21.99
C ARG A 305 3.01 -19.58 22.01
N GLY A 306 3.17 -18.31 21.69
CA GLY A 306 4.47 -17.62 21.68
C GLY A 306 5.16 -17.63 23.04
N ALA A 307 4.41 -17.37 24.12
CA ALA A 307 4.96 -17.39 25.48
C ALA A 307 5.42 -18.81 25.87
N THR A 308 4.59 -19.82 25.59
CA THR A 308 4.94 -21.23 25.87
C THR A 308 6.24 -21.65 25.19
N LEU A 309 6.41 -21.28 23.91
CA LEU A 309 7.63 -21.59 23.14
C LEU A 309 8.84 -20.81 23.66
N LEU A 310 8.67 -19.54 24.03
CA LEU A 310 9.74 -18.71 24.56
C LEU A 310 10.24 -19.23 25.92
N VAL A 311 9.34 -19.69 26.80
CA VAL A 311 9.70 -20.33 28.08
C VAL A 311 10.54 -21.59 27.82
N GLN A 312 10.14 -22.42 26.85
CA GLN A 312 10.88 -23.63 26.50
C GLN A 312 12.28 -23.31 25.98
N GLU A 313 12.44 -22.26 25.18
CA GLU A 313 13.75 -21.87 24.65
C GLU A 313 14.66 -21.29 25.74
N LEU A 314 14.15 -20.41 26.60
CA LEU A 314 14.93 -19.79 27.69
C LEU A 314 15.31 -20.79 28.79
N ALA A 315 14.61 -21.92 28.90
CA ALA A 315 14.93 -22.99 29.84
C ALA A 315 16.05 -23.93 29.35
N LYS A 316 16.45 -23.84 28.07
CA LYS A 316 17.59 -24.61 27.54
C LYS A 316 18.89 -23.98 28.05
N LYS A 317 19.75 -24.81 28.64
CA LYS A 317 21.11 -24.42 29.06
C LYS A 317 21.99 -24.15 27.86
#